data_AF-A0A7X9E170-F1
#
_entry.id   AF-A0A7X9E170-F1
#
_cell.length_a   1.000
_cell.length_b   1.000
_cell.length_c   1.000
_cell.angle_alpha   90.00
_cell.angle_beta   90.00
_cell.angle_gamma   90.00
#
_symmetry.space_group_name_H-M   'P 1'
#
loop_
_entity.id
_entity.type
_entity.pdbx_description
1 polymer ?
#
loop_
_entity_poly.entity_id
_entity_poly.type
_entity_poly.pdbx_seq_one_letter_code
_entity_poly.pdbx_strand_id
1 'polypeptide(L)'
;MKPISSLLADSLNSITVNSNNKNTNTVNNGITVAEEIENIIEKNNIKPEGIAKFLSEELSDDKSFGYYLILAKENKGSVLLQALHDTKDADTRGVIRRNKAVYFMGILRKKGIKTKFKKDEK
;
A
#
# COMPACT_ATOMS: atom_id res chain seq x y z
N MET A 1 8.66 -5.97 -20.68
CA MET A 1 7.74 -6.07 -19.53
C MET A 1 7.91 -4.83 -18.67
N LYS A 2 6.84 -4.16 -18.25
CA LYS A 2 6.92 -3.00 -17.34
C LYS A 2 7.45 -3.47 -15.97
N PRO A 3 8.29 -2.69 -15.27
CA PRO A 3 8.74 -3.05 -13.93
C PRO A 3 7.56 -3.04 -12.94
N ILE A 4 7.59 -3.95 -11.96
CA ILE A 4 6.53 -4.09 -10.94
C ILE A 4 6.27 -2.76 -10.23
N SER A 5 7.33 -2.01 -9.93
CA SER A 5 7.23 -0.67 -9.33
C SER A 5 6.39 0.29 -10.17
N SER A 6 6.55 0.30 -11.50
CA SER A 6 5.73 1.14 -12.38
C SER A 6 4.26 0.72 -12.41
N LEU A 7 3.96 -0.58 -12.35
CA LEU A 7 2.58 -1.08 -12.34
C LEU A 7 1.87 -0.68 -11.05
N LEU A 8 2.57 -0.79 -9.92
CA LEU A 8 2.05 -0.39 -8.61
C LEU A 8 1.93 1.14 -8.48
N ALA A 9 2.87 1.90 -9.05
CA ALA A 9 2.79 3.36 -9.10
C ALA A 9 1.64 3.86 -9.99
N ASP A 10 1.45 3.25 -11.17
CA ASP A 10 0.31 3.54 -12.07
C ASP A 10 -1.01 3.29 -11.34
N SER A 11 -1.12 2.18 -10.60
CA SER A 11 -2.30 1.86 -9.78
C SER A 11 -2.50 2.84 -8.63
N LEU A 12 -1.45 3.26 -7.92
CA LEU A 12 -1.55 4.28 -6.87
C LEU A 12 -2.00 5.64 -7.42
N ASN A 13 -1.55 6.00 -8.62
CA ASN A 13 -1.94 7.26 -9.24
C ASN A 13 -3.42 7.27 -9.65
N SER A 14 -4.02 6.12 -10.02
CA SER A 14 -5.46 6.06 -10.31
C SER A 14 -6.31 6.41 -9.09
N ILE A 15 -5.85 6.07 -7.88
CA ILE A 15 -6.49 6.44 -6.61
C ILE A 15 -6.58 7.98 -6.46
N THR A 16 -5.48 8.69 -6.77
CA THR A 16 -5.39 10.15 -6.64
C THR A 16 -6.37 10.88 -7.58
N VAL A 17 -6.49 10.41 -8.83
CA VAL A 17 -7.36 11.06 -9.83
C VAL A 17 -8.84 10.89 -9.48
N ASN A 18 -9.22 9.78 -8.84
CA ASN A 18 -10.60 9.51 -8.46
C ASN A 18 -11.03 10.14 -7.12
N SER A 19 -10.07 10.51 -6.25
CA SER A 19 -10.35 11.08 -4.91
C SER A 19 -10.89 12.52 -4.93
N ASN A 20 -10.80 13.24 -6.06
CA ASN A 20 -11.36 14.59 -6.18
C ASN A 20 -12.88 14.62 -6.40
N ASN A 21 -13.52 13.46 -6.63
CA ASN A 21 -14.97 13.39 -6.71
C ASN A 21 -15.51 12.88 -5.37
N LYS A 22 -16.06 13.79 -4.57
CA LYS A 22 -16.80 13.50 -3.33
C LYS A 22 -18.13 12.80 -3.64
N ASN A 23 -18.09 11.65 -4.29
CA ASN A 23 -19.11 10.60 -4.18
C ASN A 23 -18.71 9.44 -5.07
N THR A 24 -18.77 8.25 -4.47
CA THR A 24 -18.65 6.91 -5.05
C THR A 24 -17.23 6.37 -5.23
N ASN A 25 -16.89 5.44 -4.32
CA ASN A 25 -15.76 4.51 -4.38
C ASN A 25 -15.90 3.50 -5.53
N THR A 26 -16.38 3.91 -6.70
CA THR A 26 -16.60 3.03 -7.85
C THR A 26 -15.79 3.52 -9.03
N VAL A 27 -14.96 2.64 -9.56
CA VAL A 27 -14.30 2.79 -10.85
C VAL A 27 -15.32 2.36 -11.92
N ASN A 28 -15.18 2.85 -13.16
CA ASN A 28 -16.03 2.46 -14.29
C ASN A 28 -16.26 0.93 -14.28
N ASN A 29 -17.53 0.50 -14.20
CA ASN A 29 -18.04 -0.87 -13.93
C ASN A 29 -18.46 -1.24 -12.49
N GLY A 30 -18.47 -0.32 -11.52
CA GLY A 30 -19.03 -0.61 -10.19
C GLY A 30 -18.10 -1.44 -9.29
N ILE A 31 -16.84 -1.57 -9.67
CA ILE A 31 -15.77 -2.20 -8.88
C ILE A 31 -15.17 -1.13 -7.96
N THR A 32 -14.84 -1.49 -6.73
CA THR A 32 -14.17 -0.56 -5.81
C THR A 32 -12.69 -0.40 -6.13
N VAL A 33 -12.09 0.73 -5.76
CA VAL A 33 -10.64 0.96 -5.95
C VAL A 33 -9.80 -0.13 -5.30
N ALA A 34 -10.21 -0.63 -4.12
CA ALA A 34 -9.52 -1.72 -3.45
C ALA A 34 -9.57 -3.04 -4.25
N GLU A 35 -10.73 -3.35 -4.84
CA GLU A 35 -10.90 -4.53 -5.71
C GLU A 35 -10.12 -4.39 -7.02
N GLU A 36 -10.04 -3.18 -7.60
CA GLU A 36 -9.22 -2.94 -8.79
C GLU A 36 -7.73 -3.20 -8.50
N ILE A 37 -7.24 -2.74 -7.34
CA ILE A 37 -5.85 -2.97 -6.92
C ILE A 37 -5.58 -4.47 -6.73
N GLU A 38 -6.48 -5.21 -6.07
CA GLU A 38 -6.32 -6.67 -5.94
C GLU A 38 -6.35 -7.37 -7.30
N ASN A 39 -7.26 -6.97 -8.20
CA ASN A 39 -7.31 -7.52 -9.55
C ASN A 39 -6.00 -7.28 -10.32
N ILE A 40 -5.34 -6.13 -10.13
CA ILE A 40 -4.03 -5.84 -10.75
C ILE A 40 -2.94 -6.72 -10.13
N ILE A 41 -2.94 -6.89 -8.81
CA ILE A 41 -2.00 -7.76 -8.08
C ILE A 41 -2.11 -9.19 -8.59
N GLU A 42 -3.34 -9.72 -8.67
CA GLU A 42 -3.62 -11.08 -9.12
C GLU A 42 -3.30 -11.26 -10.61
N LYS A 43 -3.78 -10.36 -11.48
CA LYS A 43 -3.57 -10.41 -12.93
C LYS A 43 -2.10 -10.39 -13.32
N ASN A 44 -1.27 -9.68 -12.55
CA ASN A 44 0.17 -9.58 -12.80
C ASN A 44 1.00 -10.55 -11.92
N ASN A 45 0.33 -11.43 -11.15
CA ASN A 45 0.95 -12.39 -10.25
C ASN A 45 2.01 -11.74 -9.33
N ILE A 46 1.67 -10.57 -8.78
CA ILE A 46 2.55 -9.79 -7.92
C ILE A 46 2.69 -10.51 -6.59
N LYS A 47 3.89 -11.02 -6.32
CA LYS A 47 4.19 -11.72 -5.07
C LYS A 47 4.30 -10.76 -3.87
N PRO A 48 4.09 -11.23 -2.64
CA PRO A 48 4.29 -10.43 -1.43
C PRO A 48 5.67 -9.75 -1.35
N GLU A 49 6.72 -10.38 -1.88
CA GLU A 49 8.07 -9.80 -1.97
C GLU A 49 8.10 -8.52 -2.83
N GLY A 50 7.32 -8.48 -3.91
CA GLY A 50 7.19 -7.30 -4.77
C GLY A 50 6.51 -6.14 -4.04
N ILE A 51 5.45 -6.42 -3.30
CA ILE A 51 4.75 -5.43 -2.46
C ILE A 51 5.68 -4.93 -1.35
N ALA A 52 6.38 -5.84 -0.67
CA ALA A 52 7.30 -5.49 0.41
C ALA A 52 8.45 -4.61 -0.06
N LYS A 53 9.03 -4.93 -1.22
CA LYS A 53 10.10 -4.13 -1.84
C LYS A 53 9.59 -2.73 -2.19
N PHE A 54 8.41 -2.66 -2.83
CA PHE A 54 7.81 -1.40 -3.20
C PHE A 54 7.50 -0.52 -1.97
N LEU A 55 6.99 -1.12 -0.89
CA LEU A 55 6.79 -0.43 0.38
C LEU A 55 8.10 0.10 0.96
N SER A 56 9.18 -0.69 0.96
CA SER A 56 10.45 -0.27 1.55
C SER A 56 11.09 0.89 0.79
N GLU A 57 11.05 0.85 -0.54
CA GLU A 57 11.55 1.91 -1.42
C GLU A 57 10.76 3.22 -1.20
N GLU A 58 9.42 3.14 -1.26
CA GLU A 58 8.54 4.32 -1.18
C GLU A 58 8.52 4.94 0.22
N LEU A 59 8.65 4.13 1.28
CA LEU A 59 8.77 4.60 2.66
C LEU A 59 10.21 5.00 3.02
N SER A 60 11.18 4.76 2.13
CA SER A 60 12.61 5.00 2.34
C SER A 60 13.14 4.28 3.59
N ASP A 61 12.76 3.01 3.76
CA ASP A 61 13.00 2.19 4.95
C ASP A 61 13.39 0.74 4.62
N ASP A 62 14.45 0.59 3.82
CA ASP A 62 14.94 -0.72 3.32
C ASP A 62 15.31 -1.70 4.43
N LYS A 63 15.79 -1.21 5.58
CA LYS A 63 16.12 -2.04 6.75
C LYS A 63 14.91 -2.82 7.30
N SER A 64 13.69 -2.36 7.02
CA SER A 64 12.45 -2.99 7.49
C SER A 64 11.82 -3.89 6.43
N PHE A 65 12.50 -4.18 5.32
CA PHE A 65 11.99 -5.06 4.25
C PHE A 65 11.41 -6.37 4.78
N GLY A 66 12.12 -7.06 5.68
CA GLY A 66 11.64 -8.33 6.25
C GLY A 66 10.31 -8.20 7.00
N TYR A 67 10.09 -7.06 7.66
CA TYR A 67 8.82 -6.76 8.31
C TYR A 67 7.71 -6.43 7.30
N TYR A 68 8.02 -5.66 6.25
CA TYR A 68 7.07 -5.39 5.16
C TYR A 68 6.67 -6.65 4.41
N LEU A 69 7.56 -7.64 4.31
CA LEU A 69 7.25 -8.95 3.76
C LEU A 69 6.22 -9.70 4.59
N ILE A 70 6.36 -9.69 5.93
CA ILE A 70 5.36 -10.29 6.81
C ILE A 70 4.02 -9.56 6.67
N LEU A 71 4.04 -8.22 6.64
CA LEU A 71 2.82 -7.43 6.40
C LEU A 71 2.12 -7.83 5.10
N ALA A 72 2.86 -7.96 3.99
CA ALA A 72 2.33 -8.32 2.69
C ALA A 72 1.84 -9.77 2.59
N LYS A 73 2.35 -10.68 3.42
CA LYS A 73 1.86 -12.06 3.51
C LYS A 73 0.58 -12.18 4.34
N GLU A 74 0.44 -11.33 5.35
CA GLU A 74 -0.61 -11.43 6.36
C GLU A 74 -1.80 -10.48 6.10
N ASN A 75 -1.67 -9.57 5.15
CA ASN A 75 -2.69 -8.57 4.84
C ASN A 75 -2.89 -8.42 3.33
N LYS A 76 -4.08 -7.97 2.94
CA LYS A 76 -4.44 -7.64 1.56
C LYS A 76 -3.52 -6.55 0.99
N GLY A 77 -3.03 -6.74 -0.23
CA GLY A 77 -2.10 -5.80 -0.88
C GLY A 77 -2.74 -4.44 -1.14
N SER A 78 -4.00 -4.41 -1.54
CA SER A 78 -4.82 -3.19 -1.72
C SER A 78 -4.83 -2.31 -0.47
N VAL A 79 -4.96 -2.93 0.70
CA VAL A 79 -5.01 -2.23 1.98
C VAL A 79 -3.66 -1.58 2.32
N LEU A 80 -2.57 -2.30 2.05
CA LEU A 80 -1.21 -1.78 2.27
C LEU A 80 -0.88 -0.66 1.29
N LEU A 81 -1.24 -0.81 0.01
CA LEU A 81 -1.03 0.20 -1.01
C LEU A 81 -1.88 1.45 -0.77
N GLN A 82 -3.12 1.30 -0.32
CA GLN A 82 -3.92 2.46 0.09
C GLN A 82 -3.32 3.19 1.29
N ALA A 83 -2.79 2.47 2.29
CA ALA A 83 -2.10 3.11 3.41
C ALA A 83 -0.80 3.81 2.96
N LEU A 84 -0.09 3.27 1.99
CA LEU A 84 1.07 3.91 1.38
C LEU A 84 0.66 5.18 0.63
N HIS A 85 -0.44 5.13 -0.13
CA HIS A 85 -1.02 6.30 -0.80
C HIS A 85 -1.32 7.42 0.19
N ASP A 86 -2.08 7.11 1.24
CA ASP A 86 -2.42 8.07 2.29
C ASP A 86 -1.17 8.67 2.97
N THR A 87 -0.09 7.88 3.08
CA THR A 87 1.20 8.34 3.61
C THR A 87 1.87 9.31 2.64
N LYS A 88 1.94 8.98 1.35
CA LYS A 88 2.54 9.86 0.33
C LYS A 88 1.78 11.17 0.22
N ASP A 89 0.45 11.13 0.26
CA ASP A 89 -0.38 12.33 0.23
C ASP A 89 -0.24 13.19 1.51
N ALA A 90 0.03 12.58 2.66
CA ALA A 90 0.37 13.34 3.87
C ALA A 90 1.78 13.96 3.81
N ASP A 91 2.73 13.26 3.17
CA ASP A 91 4.10 13.73 2.97
C ASP A 91 4.15 14.94 2.02
N THR A 92 3.46 14.86 0.89
CA THR A 92 3.35 15.96 -0.09
C THR A 92 2.70 17.21 0.51
N ARG A 93 1.75 17.03 1.44
CA ARG A 93 1.12 18.12 2.20
C ARG A 93 1.97 18.64 3.37
N GLY A 94 3.14 18.06 3.62
CA GLY A 94 4.05 18.48 4.70
C GLY A 94 3.53 18.17 6.11
N VAL A 95 2.59 17.23 6.26
CA VAL A 95 1.94 16.90 7.55
C VAL A 95 2.79 15.93 8.39
N ILE A 96 3.68 15.17 7.75
CA ILE A 96 4.51 14.17 8.42
C ILE A 96 5.62 14.86 9.21
N ARG A 97 5.53 14.77 10.54
CA ARG A 97 6.51 15.38 11.48
C ARG A 97 7.76 14.54 11.72
N ARG A 98 7.72 13.23 11.45
CA ARG A 98 8.80 12.28 11.77
C ARG A 98 9.37 11.67 10.49
N ASN A 99 8.91 10.48 10.13
CA ASN A 99 9.27 9.82 8.87
C ASN A 99 8.04 9.09 8.30
N LYS A 100 8.08 8.81 7.00
CA LYS A 100 7.00 8.14 6.27
C LYS A 100 6.64 6.79 6.87
N ALA A 101 7.63 5.96 7.21
CA ALA A 101 7.42 4.63 7.77
C ALA A 101 6.62 4.65 9.10
N VAL A 102 6.94 5.55 10.03
CA VAL A 102 6.20 5.69 11.30
C VAL A 102 4.77 6.15 11.06
N TYR A 103 4.58 7.07 10.11
CA TYR A 103 3.25 7.57 9.76
C TYR A 103 2.39 6.47 9.11
N PHE A 104 2.96 5.74 8.16
CA PHE A 104 2.36 4.55 7.53
C PHE A 104 1.92 3.53 8.58
N MET A 105 2.79 3.19 9.53
CA MET A 105 2.46 2.31 10.64
C MET A 105 1.33 2.85 11.52
N GLY A 106 1.26 4.16 11.72
CA GLY A 106 0.16 4.84 12.39
C GLY A 106 -1.17 4.67 11.66
N ILE A 107 -1.18 4.82 10.33
CA ILE A 107 -2.36 4.58 9.49
C ILE A 107 -2.83 3.14 9.63
N LEU A 108 -1.91 2.17 9.53
CA LEU A 108 -2.25 0.75 9.65
C LEU A 108 -2.94 0.45 10.99
N ARG A 109 -2.38 0.95 12.10
CA ARG A 109 -2.96 0.77 13.44
C ARG A 109 -4.33 1.44 13.57
N LYS A 110 -4.49 2.64 13.05
CA LYS A 110 -5.76 3.38 13.08
C LYS A 110 -6.87 2.66 12.31
N LYS A 111 -6.51 1.98 11.22
CA LYS A 111 -7.43 1.18 10.38
C LYS A 111 -7.65 -0.25 10.93
N GLY A 112 -7.08 -0.61 12.08
CA GLY A 112 -7.23 -1.95 12.67
C GLY A 112 -6.49 -3.06 11.91
N ILE A 113 -5.51 -2.70 11.07
CA ILE A 113 -4.76 -3.66 10.25
C ILE A 113 -3.73 -4.39 11.13
N LYS A 114 -3.57 -5.68 10.90
CA LYS A 114 -2.68 -6.53 11.70
C LYS A 114 -1.22 -6.10 11.47
N THR A 115 -0.59 -5.63 12.54
CA THR A 115 0.79 -5.10 12.54
C THR A 115 1.69 -5.73 13.61
N LYS A 116 1.13 -6.65 14.41
CA LYS A 116 1.86 -7.43 15.40
C LYS A 116 1.79 -8.88 14.98
N PHE A 117 2.94 -9.48 14.76
CA PHE A 117 3.09 -10.86 14.36
C PHE A 117 3.84 -11.56 15.48
N LYS A 118 3.26 -12.63 16.02
CA LYS A 118 4.02 -13.49 16.92
C LYS A 118 5.08 -14.17 16.05
N LYS A 119 6.32 -14.22 16.56
CA LYS A 119 7.34 -15.07 15.95
C LYS A 119 6.89 -16.49 16.22
N ASP A 120 6.47 -17.21 15.18
CA ASP A 120 6.27 -18.64 15.32
C ASP A 120 7.65 -19.23 15.63
N GLU A 121 7.81 -19.72 16.86
CA GLU A 121 8.94 -20.57 17.23
C GLU A 121 8.80 -21.85 16.40
N LYS A 122 9.59 -21.93 15.32
CA LYS A 122 9.87 -23.18 14.64
C LYS A 122 10.98 -23.91 15.37
#